data_AF-A0AAJ6IVV1-F1
#
_entry.id   AF-A0AAJ6IVV1-F1
#
_cell.length_a   1.000
_cell.length_b   1.000
_cell.length_c   1.000
_cell.angle_alpha   90.00
_cell.angle_beta   90.00
_cell.angle_gamma   90.00
#
_symmetry.space_group_name_H-M   'P 1'
#
loop_
_entity.id
_entity.type
_entity.pdbx_description
1 polymer ?
#
loop_
_entity_poly.entity_id
_entity_poly.type
_entity_poly.pdbx_seq_one_letter_code
_entity_poly.pdbx_strand_id
1 'polypeptide(L)'
;MTSSSPIGDPTGDPTGDSAGRTGPLAPEIADRLKRTADGLLPAIAQQYDTGEVLMLGWMDDEALHRTLTTGRCTYWSRSRREYWVKGDTSGHFQWVKSVALDCDADTVLVKVDQVGAACHTGARTCFDADVLLADGAGADADRADQ
;
A
#
# COMPACT_ATOMS: atom_id res chain seq x y z
N MET A 1 -65.26 -1.67 -13.44
CA MET A 1 -64.44 -2.87 -13.68
C MET A 1 -64.22 -2.90 -15.19
N THR A 2 -63.14 -2.39 -15.76
CA THR A 2 -61.72 -2.77 -15.66
C THR A 2 -60.87 -1.53 -15.99
N SER A 3 -60.16 -0.94 -15.03
CA SER A 3 -58.69 -1.05 -14.88
C SER A 3 -57.91 -0.96 -16.21
N SER A 4 -57.43 0.24 -16.52
CA SER A 4 -56.31 0.48 -17.45
C SER A 4 -55.27 1.31 -16.69
N SER A 5 -54.20 0.64 -16.27
CA SER A 5 -53.03 1.29 -15.67
C SER A 5 -52.06 1.72 -16.79
N PRO A 6 -51.41 2.89 -16.70
CA PRO A 6 -50.36 3.26 -17.63
C PRO A 6 -49.08 2.46 -17.36
N ILE A 7 -48.40 2.07 -18.45
CA ILE A 7 -47.06 1.49 -18.45
C ILE A 7 -46.08 2.58 -17.98
N GLY A 8 -45.54 2.41 -16.78
CA GLY A 8 -44.44 3.22 -16.28
C GLY A 8 -43.13 2.63 -16.74
N ASP A 9 -42.36 3.43 -17.48
CA ASP A 9 -40.93 3.23 -17.69
C ASP A 9 -40.19 4.06 -16.64
N PRO A 10 -39.23 3.46 -15.92
CA PRO A 10 -38.04 4.21 -15.61
C PRO A 10 -36.80 3.40 -16.00
N THR A 11 -36.15 3.92 -17.04
CA THR A 11 -34.70 3.87 -17.28
C THR A 11 -33.89 3.70 -15.99
N GLY A 12 -33.37 2.49 -15.78
CA GLY A 12 -32.28 2.23 -14.85
C GLY A 12 -31.00 2.05 -15.66
N ASP A 13 -30.32 3.14 -15.95
CA ASP A 13 -28.97 3.13 -16.50
C ASP A 13 -27.98 2.89 -15.35
N PRO A 14 -27.22 1.78 -15.29
CA PRO A 14 -26.14 1.65 -14.33
C PRO A 14 -24.90 2.29 -14.94
N THR A 15 -24.90 3.61 -15.06
CA THR A 15 -23.65 4.33 -15.33
C THR A 15 -22.84 4.33 -14.05
N GLY A 16 -21.99 3.30 -13.95
CA GLY A 16 -20.87 3.25 -13.03
C GLY A 16 -19.95 4.44 -13.31
N ASP A 17 -20.04 5.46 -12.46
CA ASP A 17 -19.02 6.50 -12.41
C ASP A 17 -17.81 5.96 -11.63
N SER A 18 -16.89 5.35 -12.37
CA SER A 18 -15.55 5.01 -11.89
C SER A 18 -14.51 6.03 -12.36
N ALA A 19 -14.90 7.30 -12.49
CA ALA A 19 -13.94 8.40 -12.57
C ALA A 19 -13.46 8.75 -11.15
N GLY A 20 -12.15 8.79 -10.95
CA GLY A 20 -11.45 8.90 -9.66
C GLY A 20 -12.17 9.79 -8.64
N ARG A 21 -12.68 9.17 -7.58
CA ARG A 21 -13.25 9.84 -6.40
C ARG A 21 -12.18 10.73 -5.79
N THR A 22 -12.19 11.99 -6.20
CA THR A 22 -11.36 13.06 -5.66
C THR A 22 -12.03 13.49 -4.36
N GLY A 23 -11.39 13.26 -3.22
CA GLY A 23 -11.97 13.56 -1.91
C GLY A 23 -11.03 13.18 -0.78
N PRO A 24 -11.35 13.53 0.47
CA PRO A 24 -10.57 13.06 1.61
C PRO A 24 -10.66 11.53 1.76
N LEU A 25 -9.81 10.96 2.60
CA LEU A 25 -9.97 9.58 3.05
C LEU A 25 -11.38 9.39 3.62
N ALA A 26 -12.01 8.26 3.30
CA ALA A 26 -13.37 7.98 3.75
C ALA A 26 -13.43 8.02 5.29
N PRO A 27 -14.37 8.77 5.92
CA PRO A 27 -14.39 9.00 7.36
C PRO A 27 -14.38 7.71 8.19
N GLU A 28 -15.11 6.67 7.75
CA GLU A 28 -15.18 5.38 8.40
C GLU A 28 -13.84 4.62 8.43
N ILE A 29 -12.93 4.94 7.50
CA ILE A 29 -11.54 4.46 7.52
C ILE A 29 -10.73 5.38 8.43
N ALA A 30 -10.80 6.70 8.21
CA ALA A 30 -9.99 7.70 8.91
C ALA A 30 -10.16 7.65 10.44
N ASP A 31 -11.38 7.42 10.92
CA ASP A 31 -11.74 7.34 12.35
C ASP A 31 -11.10 6.13 13.05
N ARG A 32 -10.70 5.10 12.30
CA ARG A 32 -10.07 3.89 12.85
C ARG A 32 -8.56 4.04 13.02
N LEU A 33 -7.93 4.97 12.30
CA LEU A 33 -6.46 5.03 12.21
C LEU A 33 -5.85 5.73 13.43
N LYS A 34 -4.86 5.07 14.03
CA LYS A 34 -4.02 5.64 15.09
C LYS A 34 -2.72 6.14 14.51
N ARG A 35 -2.75 7.41 14.11
CA ARG A 35 -1.58 8.07 13.52
C ARG A 35 -0.57 8.45 14.58
N THR A 36 0.69 8.58 14.19
CA THR A 36 1.72 9.24 14.99
C THR A 36 1.37 10.70 15.24
N ALA A 37 2.13 11.38 16.11
CA ALA A 37 1.98 12.82 16.35
C ALA A 37 2.16 13.68 15.09
N ASP A 38 2.88 13.17 14.09
CA ASP A 38 3.09 13.82 12.79
C ASP A 38 1.94 13.55 11.79
N GLY A 39 0.90 12.81 12.20
CA GLY A 39 -0.22 12.43 11.34
C GLY A 39 0.06 11.27 10.38
N LEU A 40 1.08 10.45 10.67
CA LEU A 40 1.55 9.38 9.77
C LEU A 40 1.24 7.98 10.30
N LEU A 41 1.23 7.02 9.40
CA LEU A 41 1.15 5.57 9.64
C LEU A 41 2.31 4.88 8.92
N PRO A 42 2.96 3.88 9.53
CA PRO A 42 3.83 2.97 8.81
C PRO A 42 3.01 2.17 7.79
N ALA A 43 3.56 2.01 6.59
CA ALA A 43 2.97 1.20 5.54
C ALA A 43 3.97 0.13 5.10
N ILE A 44 3.67 -1.13 5.41
CA ILE A 44 4.49 -2.28 5.00
C ILE A 44 4.01 -2.72 3.63
N ALA A 45 4.87 -2.59 2.62
CA ALA A 45 4.61 -3.15 1.29
C ALA A 45 5.08 -4.60 1.26
N GLN A 46 4.17 -5.52 0.97
CA GLN A 46 4.44 -6.95 0.90
C GLN A 46 4.03 -7.49 -0.46
N GLN A 47 4.85 -8.35 -1.06
CA GLN A 47 4.46 -9.05 -2.29
C GLN A 47 3.25 -9.94 -2.02
N TYR A 48 2.20 -9.79 -2.83
CA TYR A 48 0.88 -10.35 -2.52
C TYR A 48 0.81 -11.88 -2.51
N ASP A 49 1.61 -12.54 -3.35
CA ASP A 49 1.61 -13.99 -3.57
C ASP A 49 2.70 -14.71 -2.77
N THR A 50 3.91 -14.16 -2.69
CA THR A 50 5.02 -14.77 -1.94
C THR A 50 5.04 -14.40 -0.46
N GLY A 51 4.42 -13.29 -0.07
CA GLY A 51 4.52 -12.75 1.29
C GLY A 51 5.86 -12.07 1.60
N GLU A 52 6.75 -11.91 0.62
CA GLU A 52 8.02 -11.20 0.79
C GLU A 52 7.78 -9.74 1.21
N VAL A 53 8.36 -9.31 2.32
CA VAL A 53 8.32 -7.90 2.72
C VAL A 53 9.29 -7.13 1.83
N LEU A 54 8.79 -6.09 1.17
CA LEU A 54 9.51 -5.37 0.12
C LEU A 54 10.13 -4.07 0.61
N MET A 55 9.37 -3.31 1.37
CA MET A 55 9.80 -2.03 1.93
C MET A 55 8.83 -1.56 3.00
N LEU A 56 9.29 -0.61 3.81
CA LEU A 56 8.45 0.21 4.67
C LEU A 56 8.40 1.63 4.11
N GLY A 57 7.20 2.18 3.99
CA GLY A 57 6.94 3.58 3.69
C GLY A 57 6.12 4.24 4.80
N TRP A 58 5.83 5.52 4.62
CA TRP A 58 4.93 6.28 5.49
C TRP A 58 3.76 6.79 4.67
N MET A 59 2.56 6.76 5.25
CA MET A 59 1.36 7.34 4.66
C MET A 59 0.68 8.27 5.68
N ASP A 60 0.21 9.42 5.25
CA ASP A 60 -0.87 10.15 5.92
C ASP A 60 -2.21 9.76 5.28
N ASP A 61 -3.28 10.49 5.63
CA ASP A 61 -4.62 10.26 5.09
C ASP A 61 -4.69 10.44 3.58
N GLU A 62 -3.97 11.42 3.04
CA GLU A 62 -3.97 11.71 1.62
C GLU A 62 -3.22 10.62 0.84
N ALA A 63 -2.06 10.18 1.33
CA ALA A 63 -1.31 9.10 0.73
C ALA A 63 -2.09 7.77 0.77
N LEU A 64 -2.77 7.48 1.88
CA LEU A 64 -3.64 6.30 1.99
C LEU A 64 -4.87 6.43 1.08
N HIS A 65 -5.53 7.59 1.06
CA HIS A 65 -6.64 7.87 0.16
C HIS A 65 -6.25 7.61 -1.30
N ARG A 66 -5.16 8.23 -1.79
CA ARG A 66 -4.65 8.03 -3.15
C ARG A 66 -4.33 6.56 -3.42
N THR A 67 -3.74 5.87 -2.44
CA THR A 67 -3.42 4.45 -2.58
C THR A 67 -4.69 3.61 -2.78
N LEU A 68 -5.73 3.85 -1.98
CA LEU A 68 -7.00 3.12 -2.06
C LEU A 68 -7.80 3.45 -3.32
N THR A 69 -7.74 4.69 -3.81
CA THR A 69 -8.52 5.13 -4.97
C THR A 69 -7.84 4.85 -6.30
N THR A 70 -6.52 4.96 -6.39
CA THR A 70 -5.76 4.77 -7.65
C THR A 70 -5.30 3.33 -7.86
N GLY A 71 -5.24 2.52 -6.81
CA GLY A 71 -4.61 1.19 -6.85
C GLY A 71 -3.08 1.24 -7.01
N ARG A 72 -2.47 2.42 -6.81
CA ARG A 72 -1.03 2.66 -6.87
C ARG A 72 -0.52 3.03 -5.48
N CYS A 73 0.58 2.43 -5.01
CA CYS A 73 1.15 2.87 -3.74
C CYS A 73 1.66 4.31 -3.82
N THR A 74 1.06 5.18 -3.02
CA THR A 74 1.49 6.56 -2.78
C THR A 74 1.99 6.69 -1.36
N TYR A 75 3.15 7.30 -1.18
CA TYR A 75 3.77 7.47 0.13
C TYR A 75 4.07 8.94 0.41
N TRP A 76 4.20 9.29 1.68
CA TRP A 76 4.71 10.56 2.17
C TRP A 76 6.20 10.46 2.48
N SER A 77 7.03 11.27 1.82
CA SER A 77 8.45 11.37 2.15
C SER A 77 8.64 12.32 3.32
N ARG A 78 9.01 11.80 4.50
CA ARG A 78 9.26 12.63 5.69
C ARG A 78 10.39 13.66 5.50
N SER A 79 11.43 13.30 4.76
CA SER A 79 12.58 14.17 4.50
C SER A 79 12.30 15.24 3.44
N ARG A 80 11.65 14.86 2.33
CA ARG A 80 11.32 15.77 1.22
C ARG A 80 10.02 16.56 1.46
N ARG A 81 9.21 16.11 2.42
CA ARG A 81 7.89 16.66 2.74
C ARG A 81 6.99 16.74 1.50
N GLU A 82 6.99 15.66 0.73
CA GLU A 82 6.23 15.54 -0.51
C GLU A 82 5.66 14.14 -0.69
N TYR A 83 4.56 14.06 -1.45
CA TYR A 83 4.00 12.79 -1.90
C TYR A 83 4.82 12.24 -3.06
N TRP A 84 4.92 10.92 -3.13
CA TRP A 84 5.47 10.25 -4.31
C TRP A 84 4.74 8.93 -4.55
N VAL A 85 4.46 8.65 -5.81
CA VAL A 85 3.87 7.38 -6.24
C VAL A 85 5.01 6.43 -6.62
N LYS A 86 5.00 5.21 -6.06
CA LYS A 86 6.10 4.27 -6.24
C LYS A 86 6.25 3.87 -7.71
N GLY A 87 7.41 4.24 -8.25
CA GLY A 87 7.84 3.87 -9.59
C GLY A 87 7.59 4.93 -10.67
N ASP A 88 6.98 6.08 -10.38
CA ASP A 88 6.71 7.12 -11.40
C ASP A 88 7.98 7.58 -12.14
N THR A 89 9.12 7.60 -11.45
CA THR A 89 10.41 7.95 -12.05
C THR A 89 11.16 6.75 -12.62
N SER A 90 11.07 5.57 -11.98
CA SER A 90 11.90 4.41 -12.33
C SER A 90 11.21 3.35 -13.19
N GLY A 91 9.88 3.41 -13.34
CA GLY A 91 9.06 2.32 -13.88
C GLY A 91 8.84 1.16 -12.91
N HIS A 92 9.36 1.22 -11.69
CA HIS A 92 9.28 0.11 -10.73
C HIS A 92 8.05 0.23 -9.83
N PHE A 93 6.93 -0.17 -10.40
CA PHE A 93 5.59 0.10 -9.90
C PHE A 93 5.12 -0.86 -8.80
N GLN A 94 4.22 -0.39 -7.93
CA GLN A 94 3.50 -1.23 -6.97
C GLN A 94 2.00 -1.13 -7.21
N TRP A 95 1.39 -2.23 -7.65
CA TRP A 95 -0.06 -2.33 -7.86
C TRP A 95 -0.71 -2.94 -6.64
N VAL A 96 -1.61 -2.19 -6.00
CA VAL A 96 -2.29 -2.62 -4.78
C VAL A 96 -3.24 -3.78 -5.09
N LYS A 97 -3.14 -4.86 -4.32
CA LYS A 97 -4.06 -6.02 -4.35
C LYS A 97 -4.97 -6.04 -3.14
N SER A 98 -4.46 -5.68 -1.96
CA SER A 98 -5.26 -5.50 -0.75
C SER A 98 -4.56 -4.60 0.25
N VAL A 99 -5.33 -3.91 1.10
CA VAL A 99 -4.83 -3.13 2.24
C VAL A 99 -5.53 -3.61 3.50
N ALA A 100 -4.77 -3.82 4.57
CA ALA A 100 -5.28 -4.21 5.88
C ALA A 100 -4.68 -3.33 6.98
N LEU A 101 -5.45 -3.09 8.03
CA LEU A 101 -4.94 -2.55 9.28
C LEU A 101 -4.42 -3.69 10.16
N ASP A 102 -3.43 -3.40 10.99
CA ASP A 102 -3.08 -4.28 12.10
C ASP A 102 -4.12 -4.21 13.25
N CYS A 103 -3.84 -4.90 14.35
CA CYS A 103 -4.85 -5.17 15.38
C CYS A 103 -5.24 -3.93 16.19
N ASP A 104 -4.37 -2.93 16.30
CA ASP A 104 -4.62 -1.68 16.98
C ASP A 104 -4.65 -0.48 16.03
N ALA A 105 -4.56 -0.72 14.72
CA ALA A 105 -4.80 0.22 13.63
C ALA A 105 -3.81 1.38 13.57
N ASP A 106 -2.56 1.15 13.99
CA ASP A 106 -1.47 2.11 13.86
C ASP A 106 -0.59 1.86 12.63
N THR A 107 -0.74 0.71 11.97
CA THR A 107 0.04 0.30 10.81
C THR A 107 -0.84 -0.29 9.71
N VAL A 108 -0.48 -0.04 8.44
CA VAL A 108 -1.12 -0.67 7.29
C VAL A 108 -0.21 -1.69 6.61
N LEU A 109 -0.75 -2.88 6.33
CA LEU A 109 -0.15 -3.86 5.42
C LEU A 109 -0.75 -3.65 4.03
N VAL A 110 0.10 -3.30 3.07
CA VAL A 110 -0.27 -3.12 1.67
C VAL A 110 0.29 -4.29 0.88
N LYS A 111 -0.57 -5.24 0.50
CA LYS A 111 -0.19 -6.32 -0.41
C LYS A 111 -0.19 -5.79 -1.83
N VAL A 112 0.95 -5.91 -2.50
CA VAL A 112 1.21 -5.35 -3.83
C VAL A 112 1.72 -6.40 -4.79
N ASP A 113 1.48 -6.16 -6.06
CA ASP A 113 2.19 -6.79 -7.16
C ASP A 113 3.27 -5.82 -7.64
N GLN A 114 4.52 -6.17 -7.31
CA GLN A 114 5.69 -5.34 -7.60
C GLN A 114 6.19 -5.59 -9.03
N VAL A 115 6.27 -4.53 -9.81
CA VAL A 115 6.99 -4.49 -11.10
C VAL A 115 8.42 -4.00 -10.85
N GLY A 116 9.42 -4.73 -11.33
CA GLY A 116 10.82 -4.37 -11.15
C GLY A 116 11.27 -4.40 -9.68
N ALA A 117 12.27 -3.58 -9.35
CA ALA A 117 12.84 -3.53 -8.00
C ALA A 117 12.06 -2.61 -7.04
N ALA A 118 11.79 -3.08 -5.82
CA ALA A 118 11.23 -2.21 -4.79
C ALA A 118 12.27 -1.19 -4.29
N CYS A 119 13.54 -1.61 -4.17
CA CYS A 119 14.60 -0.78 -3.64
C CYS A 119 15.25 0.13 -4.69
N HIS A 120 15.74 1.29 -4.26
CA HIS A 120 16.47 2.23 -5.12
C HIS A 120 17.86 1.73 -5.54
N THR A 121 18.39 0.71 -4.86
CA THR A 121 19.66 0.04 -5.23
C THR A 121 19.50 -0.93 -6.39
N GLY A 122 18.26 -1.17 -6.86
CA GLY A 122 17.94 -2.21 -7.82
C GLY A 122 17.61 -3.57 -7.19
N ALA A 123 17.68 -3.70 -5.87
CA ALA A 123 17.32 -4.93 -5.16
C ALA A 123 15.80 -5.17 -5.11
N ARG A 124 15.40 -6.45 -5.05
CA ARG A 124 13.99 -6.86 -5.00
C ARG A 124 13.27 -6.32 -3.78
N THR A 125 13.93 -6.35 -2.63
CA THR A 125 13.48 -5.81 -1.35
C THR A 125 14.54 -4.88 -0.75
N CYS A 126 14.12 -4.01 0.16
CA CYS A 126 15.02 -3.16 0.95
C CYS A 126 15.77 -3.94 2.05
N PHE A 127 15.41 -5.19 2.35
CA PHE A 127 15.82 -5.91 3.56
C PHE A 127 16.91 -6.98 3.37
N ASP A 128 17.57 -7.03 2.21
CA ASP A 128 18.57 -8.09 1.92
C ASP A 128 20.02 -7.70 2.21
N ALA A 129 20.36 -6.40 2.17
CA ALA A 129 21.75 -5.96 2.09
C ALA A 129 22.53 -6.04 3.42
N ASP A 130 21.84 -5.92 4.56
CA ASP A 130 22.45 -5.82 5.90
C ASP A 130 21.60 -6.57 6.93
N VAL A 131 21.74 -7.90 6.93
CA VAL A 131 21.01 -8.80 7.83
C VAL A 131 21.70 -8.82 9.19
N LEU A 132 21.01 -8.32 10.23
CA LEU A 132 21.57 -8.17 11.57
C LEU A 132 21.72 -9.50 12.34
N LEU A 133 20.90 -10.50 12.02
CA LEU A 133 20.96 -11.84 12.60
C LEU A 133 20.57 -12.85 11.52
N ALA A 134 21.54 -13.64 11.07
CA ALA A 134 21.31 -14.73 10.14
C ALA A 134 21.24 -16.06 10.89
N ASP A 135 20.34 -16.94 10.47
CA ASP A 135 20.26 -18.30 11.02
C ASP A 135 21.58 -19.05 10.76
N GLY A 136 22.36 -19.31 11.81
CA GLY A 136 23.53 -20.20 11.78
C GLY A 136 24.88 -19.59 11.39
N ALA A 137 25.01 -18.28 11.17
CA ALA A 137 26.30 -17.64 10.89
C ALA A 137 27.11 -17.40 12.18
N GLY A 138 27.57 -18.48 12.81
CA GLY A 138 28.40 -18.44 14.01
C GLY A 138 29.15 -19.73 14.35
N ALA A 139 29.23 -20.72 13.43
CA ALA A 139 29.87 -22.01 13.73
C ALA A 139 31.14 -22.34 12.92
N ASP A 140 31.45 -21.64 11.82
CA ASP A 140 32.53 -22.08 10.90
C ASP A 140 33.66 -21.06 10.65
N ALA A 141 33.74 -19.96 11.41
CA ALA A 141 34.80 -18.96 11.23
C ALA A 141 36.14 -19.28 11.97
N ASP A 142 36.21 -20.34 12.78
CA ASP A 142 37.38 -20.62 13.66
C ASP A 142 38.10 -21.96 13.38
N ARG A 143 38.01 -22.51 12.17
CA ARG A 143 38.71 -23.77 11.82
C ARG A 143 39.58 -23.70 10.58
N ALA A 144 40.35 -22.63 10.47
CA ALA A 144 41.42 -22.51 9.49
C ALA A 144 42.67 -21.86 10.09
N ASP A 145 43.19 -22.39 11.22
CA ASP A 145 44.62 -22.23 11.60
C ASP A 145 45.09 -23.24 12.68
N GLN A 146 44.87 -24.55 12.47
CA GLN A 146 45.57 -25.61 13.20
C GLN A 146 45.98 -26.73 12.25
#